data_AF-A0A9D7MPW3-F1
#
_entry.id   AF-A0A9D7MPW3-F1
#
_cell.length_a   1.000
_cell.length_b   1.000
_cell.length_c   1.000
_cell.angle_alpha   90.00
_cell.angle_beta   90.00
_cell.angle_gamma   90.00
#
_symmetry.space_group_name_H-M   'P 1'
#
loop_
_entity.id
_entity.type
_entity.pdbx_description
1 polymer ?
#
loop_
_entity_poly.entity_id
_entity_poly.type
_entity_poly.pdbx_seq_one_letter_code
_entity_poly.pdbx_strand_id
1 'polypeptide(L)' 'MIKSPAIEIIKTFSKDEFKRFAEFTESPYFNKNSNLLKAVKYFKKISPEFRRMI' A
#
# COMPACT_ATOMS: atom_id res chain seq x y z
N MET A 1 4.41 -17.98 -6.24
CA MET A 1 4.24 -16.79 -5.37
C MET A 1 5.34 -15.81 -5.68
N ILE A 2 5.01 -14.56 -5.98
CA ILE A 2 6.03 -13.53 -6.22
C ILE A 2 6.65 -13.16 -4.87
N LYS A 3 7.90 -13.54 -4.63
CA LYS A 3 8.68 -13.05 -3.49
C LYS A 3 9.18 -11.65 -3.84
N SER A 4 8.43 -10.64 -3.46
CA SER A 4 8.83 -9.24 -3.63
C SER A 4 9.25 -8.66 -2.29
N PRO A 5 10.51 -8.21 -2.12
CA PRO A 5 10.95 -7.54 -0.91
C PRO A 5 10.03 -6.36 -0.52
N ALA A 6 9.49 -5.66 -1.52
CA ALA A 6 8.55 -4.56 -1.29
C ALA A 6 7.24 -5.04 -0.64
N ILE A 7 6.71 -6.19 -1.06
CA ILE A 7 5.48 -6.75 -0.48
C ILE A 7 5.74 -7.19 0.97
N GLU A 8 6.88 -7.82 1.23
CA GLU A 8 7.25 -8.25 2.59
C GLU A 8 7.38 -7.05 3.54
N ILE A 9 7.99 -5.95 3.09
CA ILE A 9 8.08 -4.71 3.88
C ILE A 9 6.68 -4.11 4.13
N ILE A 10 5.83 -4.03 3.10
CA ILE A 10 4.49 -3.44 3.27
C ILE A 10 3.64 -4.28 4.24
N LYS A 11 3.85 -5.60 4.31
CA LYS A 11 3.18 -6.48 5.27
C LYS A 11 3.60 -6.25 6.73
N THR A 12 4.76 -5.65 7.00
CA THR A 12 5.17 -5.34 8.37
C THR A 12 4.53 -4.05 8.90
N PHE A 13 3.86 -3.28 8.06
CA PHE A 13 3.24 -2.02 8.48
C PHE A 13 2.05 -2.29 9.40
N SER A 14 1.92 -1.51 10.46
CA SER A 14 0.66 -1.41 11.20
C SER A 14 -0.43 -0.77 10.35
N LYS A 15 -1.68 -0.85 10.83
CA LYS A 15 -2.85 -0.20 10.23
C LYS A 15 -2.62 1.30 9.99
N ASP A 16 -2.10 2.01 10.99
CA ASP A 16 -1.87 3.45 10.89
C ASP A 16 -0.71 3.82 9.96
N GLU A 17 0.32 2.97 9.88
CA GLU A 17 1.43 3.14 8.94
C GLU A 17 0.97 2.90 7.50
N PHE A 18 0.19 1.85 7.26
CA PHE A 18 -0.37 1.58 5.93
C PHE A 18 -1.32 2.69 5.49
N LYS A 19 -2.15 3.23 6.40
CA LYS A 19 -3.01 4.38 6.11
C LYS A 19 -2.20 5.61 5.71
N ARG A 20 -1.17 5.98 6.48
CA ARG A 20 -0.29 7.11 6.16
C ARG A 20 0.46 6.91 4.84
N PHE A 21 0.92 5.69 4.58
CA PHE A 21 1.54 5.33 3.31
C PHE A 21 0.56 5.48 2.13
N ALA A 22 -0.70 5.07 2.31
CA ALA A 22 -1.72 5.24 1.31
C ALA A 22 -2.05 6.72 1.04
N GLU A 23 -2.20 7.53 2.10
CA GLU A 23 -2.43 8.97 1.98
C GLU A 23 -1.26 9.69 1.29
N PHE A 24 -0.03 9.30 1.62
CA PHE A 24 1.18 9.81 0.97
C PHE A 24 1.22 9.47 -0.52
N THR A 25 0.95 8.20 -0.87
CA THR A 25 0.98 7.75 -2.26
C THR A 25 -0.17 8.28 -3.12
N GLU A 26 -1.29 8.62 -2.49
CA GLU A 26 -2.45 9.27 -3.12
C GLU A 26 -2.29 10.80 -3.23
N SER A 27 -1.33 11.39 -2.52
CA SER A 27 -1.11 12.83 -2.55
C SER A 27 -0.58 13.29 -3.92
N PRO A 28 -1.31 14.19 -4.61
CA PRO A 28 -0.91 14.68 -5.93
C PRO A 28 0.37 15.54 -5.88
N TYR A 29 0.77 15.98 -4.70
CA TYR A 29 1.97 16.80 -4.48
C TYR A 29 3.24 15.98 -4.34
N PHE A 30 3.16 14.79 -3.72
CA PHE A 30 4.33 13.99 -3.37
C PHE A 30 4.55 12.78 -4.31
N ASN A 31 3.52 12.32 -5.02
CA ASN A 31 3.65 11.15 -5.87
C ASN A 31 2.96 11.31 -7.23
N LYS A 32 3.75 11.32 -8.30
CA LYS A 32 3.27 11.36 -9.70
C LYS A 32 3.24 9.98 -10.36
N ASN A 33 3.68 8.93 -9.66
CA ASN A 33 3.78 7.60 -10.23
C ASN A 33 2.43 6.87 -10.19
N SER A 34 1.75 6.85 -11.33
CA SER A 34 0.45 6.21 -11.49
C SER A 34 0.46 4.70 -11.24
N ASN A 35 1.60 4.02 -11.41
CA ASN A 35 1.74 2.60 -11.14
C ASN A 35 1.76 2.32 -9.63
N LEU A 36 2.41 3.18 -8.85
CA LEU A 36 2.41 3.07 -7.39
C LEU A 36 1.01 3.30 -6.81
N LEU A 37 0.28 4.28 -7.34
CA LEU A 37 -1.12 4.52 -6.98
C LEU A 37 -2.01 3.31 -7.29
N LYS A 38 -1.84 2.69 -8.47
CA LYS A 38 -2.57 1.47 -8.83
C LYS A 38 -2.24 0.31 -7.90
N ALA A 39 -0.97 0.14 -7.52
CA ALA A 39 -0.54 -0.90 -6.59
C ALA A 39 -1.17 -0.72 -5.21
N VAL A 40 -1.17 0.49 -4.65
CA VAL A 40 -1.80 0.77 -3.35
C VAL A 40 -3.31 0.53 -3.39
N LYS A 41 -3.98 0.95 -4.46
CA LYS A 41 -5.42 0.67 -4.66
C LYS A 41 -5.69 -0.84 -4.78
N TYR A 42 -4.81 -1.58 -5.43
CA TYR A 42 -4.89 -3.04 -5.53
C TYR A 42 -4.74 -3.70 -4.15
N PHE A 43 -3.76 -3.28 -3.35
CA PHE A 43 -3.56 -3.78 -1.99
C PHE A 43 -4.76 -3.49 -1.08
N LYS A 44 -5.35 -2.30 -1.17
CA LYS A 44 -6.60 -1.93 -0.47
C LYS A 44 -7.78 -2.85 -0.83
N LYS A 45 -7.88 -3.30 -2.09
CA LYS A 45 -9.02 -4.10 -2.58
C LYS A 45 -8.91 -5.59 -2.29
N ILE A 46 -7.71 -6.17 -2.36
CA ILE A 46 -7.58 -7.62 -2.64
C ILE A 46 -7.13 -8.46 -1.45
N SER A 47 -6.46 -7.91 -0.43
CA SER A 47 -5.94 -8.80 0.62
C SER A 47 -6.81 -8.79 1.88
N PRO A 48 -7.36 -9.95 2.31
CA PRO A 48 -7.83 -10.14 3.68
C PRO A 48 -6.78 -9.80 4.74
N GLU A 49 -5.48 -9.94 4.41
CA GLU A 49 -4.36 -9.53 5.29
C GLU A 49 -4.32 -8.01 5.47
N PHE A 50 -4.53 -7.24 4.39
CA PHE A 50 -4.60 -5.77 4.46
C PHE A 50 -5.96 -5.25 4.90
N ARG A 51 -7.04 -6.04 4.80
CA ARG A 51 -8.38 -5.66 5.27
C ARG A 51 -8.44 -5.46 6.79
N ARG A 52 -7.57 -6.13 7.57
CA ARG A 52 -7.39 -5.86 9.01
C ARG A 52 -6.59 -4.58 9.30
N MET A 53 -5.93 -4.03 8.29
CA MET A 53 -5.09 -2.82 8.36
C MET A 53 -5.79 -1.57 7.81
N ILE A 54 -7.05 -1.65 7.38
CA ILE A 54 -7.88 -0.50 6.97
C ILE A 54 -8.96 -0.25 8.01
#